data_AF-A0A927VY04-F1
#
_entry.id   AF-A0A927VY04-F1
#
_cell.length_a   1.000
_cell.length_b   1.000
_cell.length_c   1.000
_cell.angle_alpha   90.00
_cell.angle_beta   90.00
_cell.angle_gamma   90.00
#
_symmetry.space_group_name_H-M   'P 1'
#
loop_
_entity.id
_entity.type
_entity.pdbx_description
1 polymer ?
#
loop_
_entity_poly.entity_id
_entity_poly.type
_entity_poly.pdbx_seq_one_letter_code
_entity_poly.pdbx_strand_id
1 'polypeptide(L)'
;MDSFTATNKILENLNKKYRHIDNIMNLTKDLERAMMANDSISFGSILDMRGDMMILVDKLDEENRKLVSHLPNPLKERMASIIMPKKNSAGESVTLDNPLETNIYDTNKRIAALLSKIVKLDNEINQKIKKQSSSPGLGNLKG
;
A
#
# COMPACT_ATOMS: atom_id res chain seq x y z
N MET A 1 20.43 15.70 -12.34
CA MET A 1 19.00 15.64 -12.72
C MET A 1 18.37 16.95 -12.26
N ASP A 2 17.67 17.66 -13.15
CA ASP A 2 16.96 18.89 -12.78
C ASP A 2 15.65 18.59 -12.03
N SER A 3 15.06 19.61 -11.41
CA SER A 3 13.84 19.48 -10.61
C SER A 3 12.63 18.98 -11.40
N PHE A 4 12.51 19.35 -12.69
CA PHE A 4 11.40 18.92 -13.54
C PHE A 4 11.51 17.43 -13.88
N THR A 5 12.71 16.97 -14.24
CA THR A 5 12.98 15.56 -14.48
C THR A 5 12.77 14.73 -13.21
N ALA A 6 13.21 15.23 -12.04
CA ALA A 6 13.04 14.54 -10.76
C ALA A 6 11.56 14.41 -10.36
N THR A 7 10.77 15.48 -10.52
CA THR A 7 9.32 15.47 -10.20
C THR A 7 8.51 14.59 -11.15
N ASN A 8 8.84 14.53 -12.44
CA ASN A 8 8.24 13.57 -13.35
C ASN A 8 8.58 12.13 -12.96
N LYS A 9 9.84 11.87 -12.56
CA LYS A 9 10.26 10.54 -12.12
C LYS A 9 9.50 10.10 -10.86
N ILE A 10 9.27 11.02 -9.93
CA ILE A 10 8.43 10.78 -8.74
C ILE A 10 7.02 10.33 -9.16
N LEU A 11 6.38 11.04 -10.10
CA LEU A 11 5.05 10.66 -10.59
C LEU A 11 5.06 9.28 -11.25
N GLU A 12 6.08 8.97 -12.07
CA GLU A 12 6.25 7.65 -12.67
C GLU A 12 6.34 6.54 -11.60
N ASN A 13 7.14 6.77 -10.57
CA ASN A 13 7.31 5.84 -9.45
C ASN A 13 6.01 5.67 -8.65
N LEU A 14 5.25 6.75 -8.41
CA LEU A 14 3.94 6.67 -7.77
C LEU A 14 2.93 5.88 -8.61
N ASN A 15 2.92 6.05 -9.93
CA ASN A 15 2.07 5.26 -10.82
C ASN A 15 2.43 3.76 -10.79
N LYS A 16 3.73 3.43 -10.74
CA LYS A 16 4.19 2.04 -10.54
C LYS A 16 3.78 1.50 -9.18
N LYS A 17 3.97 2.30 -8.11
CA LYS A 17 3.57 1.96 -6.75
C LYS A 17 2.08 1.65 -6.70
N TYR A 18 1.23 2.47 -7.30
CA TYR A 18 -0.21 2.22 -7.39
C TYR A 18 -0.52 0.84 -8.00
N ARG A 19 0.13 0.47 -9.10
CA ARG A 19 -0.06 -0.85 -9.73
C ARG A 19 0.35 -2.00 -8.81
N HIS A 20 1.49 -1.88 -8.11
CA HIS A 20 1.91 -2.90 -7.17
C HIS A 20 0.96 -3.02 -5.97
N ILE A 21 0.46 -1.89 -5.43
CA ILE A 21 -0.55 -1.90 -4.37
C ILE A 21 -1.88 -2.52 -4.87
N ASP A 22 -2.29 -2.26 -6.10
CA ASP A 22 -3.47 -2.90 -6.70
C ASP A 22 -3.29 -4.42 -6.85
N ASN A 23 -2.09 -4.88 -7.23
CA ASN A 23 -1.75 -6.30 -7.20
C ASN A 23 -1.83 -6.88 -5.79
N ILE A 24 -1.33 -6.16 -4.76
CA ILE A 24 -1.47 -6.60 -3.37
C ILE A 24 -2.95 -6.73 -3.00
N MET A 25 -3.82 -5.80 -3.41
CA MET A 25 -5.27 -5.90 -3.19
C MET A 25 -5.85 -7.16 -3.84
N ASN A 26 -5.51 -7.46 -5.09
CA ASN A 26 -5.99 -8.66 -5.77
C ASN A 26 -5.50 -9.94 -5.07
N LEU A 27 -4.21 -10.00 -4.73
CA LEU A 27 -3.63 -11.10 -3.95
C LEU A 27 -4.28 -11.22 -2.57
N THR A 28 -4.68 -10.13 -1.93
CA THR A 28 -5.37 -10.17 -0.62
C THR A 28 -6.77 -10.81 -0.77
N LYS A 29 -7.47 -10.57 -1.88
CA LYS A 29 -8.74 -11.25 -2.19
C LYS A 29 -8.51 -12.73 -2.51
N ASP A 30 -7.45 -13.06 -3.24
CA ASP A 30 -7.09 -14.46 -3.52
C ASP A 30 -6.72 -15.21 -2.24
N LEU A 31 -6.05 -14.54 -1.30
CA LEU A 31 -5.74 -15.08 0.03
C LEU A 31 -7.02 -15.45 0.80
N GLU A 32 -8.04 -14.58 0.75
CA GLU A 32 -9.35 -14.88 1.33
C GLU A 32 -10.01 -16.11 0.69
N ARG A 33 -9.96 -16.21 -0.65
CA ARG A 33 -10.52 -17.36 -1.38
C ARG A 33 -9.83 -18.66 -1.03
N ALA A 34 -8.49 -18.67 -1.02
CA ALA A 34 -7.69 -19.83 -0.65
C ALA A 34 -7.98 -20.27 0.80
N MET A 35 -8.09 -19.32 1.72
CA MET A 35 -8.50 -19.59 3.10
C MET A 35 -9.90 -20.22 3.18
N MET A 36 -10.89 -19.67 2.47
CA MET A 36 -12.26 -20.22 2.47
C MET A 36 -12.32 -21.63 1.87
N ALA A 37 -11.42 -21.97 0.96
CA ALA A 37 -11.29 -23.30 0.37
C ALA A 37 -10.44 -24.27 1.21
N ASN A 38 -9.88 -23.84 2.35
CA ASN A 38 -8.87 -24.58 3.13
C ASN A 38 -7.64 -25.01 2.28
N ASP A 39 -7.30 -24.23 1.26
CA ASP A 39 -6.14 -24.49 0.39
C ASP A 39 -4.89 -23.81 0.98
N SER A 40 -4.20 -24.53 1.86
CA SER A 40 -2.99 -24.04 2.54
C SER A 40 -1.80 -23.83 1.60
N ILE A 41 -1.72 -24.57 0.49
CA ILE A 41 -0.62 -24.49 -0.48
C ILE A 41 -0.73 -23.18 -1.25
N SER A 42 -1.91 -22.90 -1.81
CA SER A 42 -2.17 -21.63 -2.49
C SER A 42 -2.07 -20.46 -1.52
N PHE A 43 -2.58 -20.61 -0.29
CA PHE A 43 -2.48 -19.58 0.74
C PHE A 43 -1.04 -19.15 1.00
N GLY A 44 -0.12 -20.10 1.22
CA GLY A 44 1.30 -19.80 1.41
C GLY A 44 1.92 -19.12 0.19
N SER A 45 1.67 -19.65 -1.01
CA SER A 45 2.20 -19.08 -2.25
C SER A 45 1.72 -17.64 -2.51
N ILE A 46 0.47 -17.34 -2.16
CA ILE A 46 -0.09 -15.99 -2.27
C ILE A 46 0.58 -15.03 -1.29
N LEU A 47 0.90 -15.47 -0.07
CA LEU A 47 1.64 -14.63 0.89
C LEU A 47 3.03 -14.26 0.37
N ASP A 48 3.74 -15.21 -0.24
CA ASP A 48 5.06 -14.94 -0.82
C ASP A 48 4.97 -13.89 -1.95
N MET A 49 4.01 -14.06 -2.87
CA MET A 49 3.76 -13.09 -3.94
C MET A 49 3.38 -11.70 -3.40
N ARG A 50 2.64 -11.62 -2.28
CA ARG A 50 2.35 -10.33 -1.61
C ARG A 50 3.63 -9.71 -1.07
N GLY A 51 4.49 -10.50 -0.43
CA GLY A 51 5.79 -10.08 0.08
C GLY A 51 6.67 -9.47 -1.01
N ASP A 52 6.76 -10.12 -2.17
CA ASP A 52 7.51 -9.61 -3.32
C ASP A 52 7.00 -8.24 -3.79
N MET A 53 5.68 -8.07 -3.87
CA MET A 53 5.09 -6.78 -4.24
C MET A 53 5.36 -5.70 -3.20
N MET A 54 5.35 -6.04 -1.91
CA MET A 54 5.70 -5.09 -0.83
C MET A 54 7.16 -4.64 -0.94
N ILE A 55 8.09 -5.55 -1.26
CA ILE A 55 9.50 -5.20 -1.48
C ILE A 55 9.65 -4.22 -2.67
N LEU A 56 8.89 -4.41 -3.75
CA LEU A 56 8.91 -3.49 -4.90
C LEU A 56 8.36 -2.11 -4.53
N VAL A 57 7.32 -2.06 -3.70
CA VAL A 57 6.77 -0.80 -3.17
C VAL A 57 7.79 -0.07 -2.31
N ASP A 58 8.48 -0.77 -1.41
CA ASP A 58 9.48 -0.18 -0.52
C ASP A 58 10.66 0.42 -1.31
N LYS A 59 11.10 -0.26 -2.37
CA LYS A 59 12.13 0.26 -3.29
C LYS A 59 11.71 1.57 -3.95
N LEU A 60 10.46 1.66 -4.41
CA LEU A 60 9.92 2.89 -5.03
C LEU A 60 9.82 4.03 -4.00
N ASP A 61 9.46 3.72 -2.75
CA ASP A 61 9.42 4.71 -1.68
C ASP A 61 10.82 5.22 -1.31
N GLU A 62 11.82 4.33 -1.29
CA GLU A 62 13.22 4.73 -1.10
C GLU A 62 13.75 5.58 -2.25
N GLU A 63 13.46 5.21 -3.50
CA GLU A 63 13.83 6.00 -4.67
C GLU A 63 13.19 7.39 -4.62
N ASN A 64 11.90 7.49 -4.29
CA ASN A 64 11.22 8.77 -4.13
C ASN A 64 11.79 9.61 -2.98
N ARG A 65 12.15 8.99 -1.84
CA ARG A 65 12.88 9.68 -0.75
C ARG A 65 14.19 10.29 -1.23
N LYS A 66 14.97 9.52 -2.02
CA LYS A 66 16.21 10.00 -2.62
C LYS A 66 15.95 11.12 -3.61
N LEU A 67 14.95 11.02 -4.49
CA LEU A 67 14.63 12.09 -5.45
C LEU A 67 14.25 13.39 -4.74
N VAL A 68 13.37 13.32 -3.74
CA VAL A 68 12.94 14.48 -2.94
C VAL A 68 14.12 15.11 -2.20
N SER A 69 15.05 14.31 -1.64
CA SER A 69 16.16 14.86 -0.86
C SER A 69 17.11 15.76 -1.66
N HIS A 70 17.16 15.57 -2.99
CA HIS A 70 17.99 16.35 -3.92
C HIS A 70 17.26 17.54 -4.56
N LEU A 71 15.98 17.76 -4.25
CA LEU A 71 15.25 18.94 -4.74
C LEU A 71 15.68 20.22 -3.99
N PRO A 72 15.56 21.40 -4.62
CA PRO A 72 15.76 22.69 -3.94
C PRO A 72 14.80 22.87 -2.76
N ASN A 73 15.25 23.52 -1.66
CA ASN A 73 14.55 23.55 -0.37
C ASN A 73 13.03 23.86 -0.45
N PRO A 74 12.54 24.90 -1.15
CA PRO A 74 11.11 25.19 -1.19
C PRO A 74 10.28 24.08 -1.87
N LEU A 75 10.84 23.45 -2.92
CA LEU A 75 10.20 22.34 -3.61
C LEU A 75 10.33 21.03 -2.84
N LYS A 76 11.48 20.79 -2.20
CA LYS A 76 11.73 19.64 -1.34
C LYS A 76 10.72 19.53 -0.21
N GLU A 77 10.49 20.62 0.52
CA GLU A 77 9.53 20.65 1.63
C GLU A 77 8.10 20.37 1.16
N ARG A 78 7.70 20.99 0.03
CA ARG A 78 6.39 20.79 -0.59
C ARG A 78 6.20 19.35 -1.09
N MET A 79 7.18 18.79 -1.80
CA MET A 79 7.10 17.42 -2.28
C MET A 79 7.13 16.40 -1.14
N ALA A 80 7.91 16.67 -0.08
CA ALA A 80 7.92 15.84 1.11
C ALA A 80 6.56 15.83 1.82
N SER A 81 5.87 16.96 1.94
CA SER A 81 4.53 17.02 2.56
C SER A 81 3.47 16.30 1.73
N ILE A 82 3.57 16.33 0.39
CA ILE A 82 2.65 15.63 -0.52
C ILE A 82 2.86 14.12 -0.48
N ILE A 83 4.11 13.65 -0.55
CA ILE A 83 4.43 12.22 -0.72
C ILE A 83 4.50 11.50 0.63
N MET A 84 4.99 12.18 1.66
CA MET A 84 5.21 11.66 3.02
C MET A 84 4.47 12.51 4.04
N PRO A 85 3.13 12.57 3.96
CA PRO A 85 2.35 13.38 4.89
C PRO A 85 2.60 12.89 6.32
N LYS A 86 2.92 13.82 7.24
CA LYS A 86 3.00 13.46 8.66
C LYS A 86 1.62 12.98 9.10
N LYS A 87 1.56 11.92 9.92
CA LYS A 87 0.31 11.50 10.60
C LYS A 87 -0.31 12.74 11.24
N ASN A 88 -1.52 13.10 10.82
CA ASN A 88 -2.32 14.27 11.24
C ASN A 88 -2.22 15.56 10.39
N SER A 89 -1.52 15.56 9.26
CA SER A 89 -1.51 16.72 8.32
C SER A 89 -2.67 16.70 7.32
N ALA A 90 -3.63 15.77 7.49
CA ALA A 90 -4.77 15.61 6.62
C ALA A 90 -5.75 16.79 6.84
N GLY A 91 -5.58 17.86 6.07
CA GLY A 91 -6.45 19.03 6.16
C GLY A 91 -5.79 20.35 5.83
N GLU A 92 -4.45 20.43 5.78
CA GLU A 92 -3.78 21.61 5.24
C GLU A 92 -4.04 21.67 3.73
N SER A 93 -4.71 22.74 3.29
CA SER A 93 -4.91 23.06 1.89
C SER A 93 -3.54 23.23 1.24
N VAL A 94 -3.01 22.17 0.64
CA VAL A 94 -1.81 22.28 -0.19
C VAL A 94 -2.24 23.07 -1.41
N THR A 95 -1.76 24.31 -1.54
CA THR A 95 -1.95 25.10 -2.75
C THR A 95 -1.07 24.47 -3.84
N LEU A 96 -1.70 23.77 -4.77
CA LEU A 96 -1.05 23.04 -5.86
C LEU A 96 -1.16 23.89 -7.12
N ASP A 97 -0.22 24.82 -7.28
CA ASP A 97 -0.20 25.76 -8.41
C ASP A 97 0.29 25.11 -9.73
N ASN A 98 0.72 23.84 -9.67
CA ASN A 98 1.35 23.10 -10.76
C ASN A 98 0.57 21.80 -11.05
N PRO A 99 0.13 21.56 -12.30
CA PRO A 99 -0.56 20.32 -12.69
C PRO A 99 0.20 19.04 -12.34
N LEU A 100 1.54 19.06 -12.39
CA LEU A 100 2.36 17.90 -12.03
C LEU A 100 2.26 17.59 -10.52
N GLU A 101 2.28 18.61 -9.67
CA GLU A 101 2.13 18.44 -8.22
C GLU A 101 0.73 17.93 -7.88
N THR A 102 -0.30 18.42 -8.57
CA THR A 102 -1.68 17.91 -8.45
C THR A 102 -1.76 16.43 -8.80
N ASN A 103 -1.16 16.00 -9.90
CA ASN A 103 -1.15 14.60 -10.29
C ASN A 103 -0.42 13.70 -9.28
N ILE A 104 0.67 14.19 -8.68
CA ILE A 104 1.41 13.49 -7.63
C ILE A 104 0.54 13.36 -6.38
N TYR A 105 -0.08 14.45 -5.93
CA TYR A 105 -0.97 14.47 -4.78
C TYR A 105 -2.15 13.51 -4.95
N ASP A 106 -2.85 13.58 -6.09
CA ASP A 106 -4.00 12.74 -6.37
C ASP A 106 -3.62 11.25 -6.45
N THR A 107 -2.49 10.94 -7.08
CA THR A 107 -1.98 9.56 -7.14
C THR A 107 -1.65 9.05 -5.73
N ASN A 108 -1.00 9.85 -4.90
CA ASN A 108 -0.68 9.45 -3.53
C ASN A 108 -1.94 9.24 -2.67
N LYS A 109 -2.96 10.10 -2.84
CA LYS A 109 -4.27 9.95 -2.18
C LYS A 109 -4.97 8.65 -2.60
N ARG A 110 -4.93 8.29 -3.88
CA ARG A 110 -5.49 7.02 -4.38
C ARG A 110 -4.76 5.81 -3.78
N ILE A 111 -3.43 5.87 -3.70
CA ILE A 111 -2.62 4.83 -3.03
C ILE A 111 -3.04 4.69 -1.57
N ALA A 112 -3.15 5.79 -0.81
CA ALA A 112 -3.56 5.76 0.59
C ALA A 112 -4.96 5.16 0.78
N ALA A 113 -5.92 5.52 -0.09
CA ALA A 113 -7.25 4.95 -0.06
C ALA A 113 -7.25 3.43 -0.33
N LEU A 114 -6.41 2.96 -1.25
CA LEU A 114 -6.28 1.54 -1.57
C LEU A 114 -5.62 0.75 -0.44
N LEU A 115 -4.55 1.29 0.16
CA LEU A 115 -3.91 0.73 1.36
C LEU A 115 -4.89 0.57 2.52
N SER A 116 -5.74 1.57 2.77
CA SER A 116 -6.78 1.49 3.81
C SER A 116 -7.75 0.32 3.57
N LYS A 117 -8.14 0.08 2.31
CA LYS A 117 -8.99 -1.07 1.95
C LYS A 117 -8.27 -2.41 2.16
N ILE A 118 -6.98 -2.49 1.80
CA ILE A 118 -6.17 -3.70 2.01
C ILE A 118 -6.08 -4.03 3.50
N VAL A 119 -5.73 -3.03 4.34
CA VAL A 119 -5.65 -3.21 5.80
C VAL A 119 -6.98 -3.67 6.39
N LYS A 120 -8.10 -3.13 5.91
CA LYS A 120 -9.43 -3.58 6.33
C LYS A 120 -9.65 -5.06 5.97
N LEU A 121 -9.35 -5.46 4.75
CA LEU A 121 -9.52 -6.86 4.30
C LEU A 121 -8.58 -7.82 5.05
N ASP A 122 -7.32 -7.45 5.26
CA ASP A 122 -6.38 -8.24 6.07
C ASP A 122 -6.91 -8.46 7.50
N ASN A 123 -7.49 -7.41 8.12
CA ASN A 123 -8.12 -7.54 9.43
C ASN A 123 -9.31 -8.50 9.41
N GLU A 124 -10.16 -8.44 8.38
CA GLU A 124 -11.30 -9.36 8.23
C GLU A 124 -10.85 -10.82 8.07
N ILE A 125 -9.83 -11.07 7.25
CA ILE A 125 -9.22 -12.40 7.07
C ILE A 125 -8.65 -12.90 8.41
N ASN A 126 -7.86 -12.08 9.11
CA ASN A 126 -7.27 -12.43 10.40
C ASN A 126 -8.33 -12.79 11.46
N GLN A 127 -9.46 -12.08 11.48
CA GLN A 127 -10.56 -12.40 12.39
C GLN A 127 -11.25 -13.73 12.03
N LYS A 128 -11.39 -14.05 10.75
CA LYS A 128 -11.95 -15.33 10.30
C LYS A 128 -11.05 -16.51 10.70
N ILE A 129 -9.74 -16.37 10.50
CA ILE A 129 -8.74 -17.39 10.91
C ILE A 129 -8.82 -17.64 12.43
N LYS A 130 -8.83 -16.57 13.23
CA LYS A 130 -8.94 -16.70 14.70
C LYS A 130 -10.18 -17.46 15.15
N LYS A 131 -11.34 -17.19 14.53
CA LYS A 131 -12.61 -17.89 14.82
C LYS A 131 -12.57 -19.37 14.44
N GLN A 132 -11.93 -19.73 13.33
CA GLN A 132 -11.75 -21.14 12.94
C GLN A 132 -10.83 -21.88 13.91
N SER A 133 -9.74 -21.26 14.37
CA SER A 133 -8.81 -21.86 15.34
C SER A 133 -9.38 -22.03 16.75
N SER A 134 -10.48 -21.34 17.08
CA SER A 134 -11.08 -21.32 18.42
C SER A 134 -12.42 -22.04 18.52
N SER A 135 -12.82 -22.83 17.50
CA SER A 135 -13.86 -23.86 17.66
C SER A 135 -13.21 -25.16 18.14
N PRO A 136 -13.34 -25.54 19.43
CA PRO A 136 -12.97 -26.88 19.86
C PRO A 136 -14.01 -27.84 19.27
N GLY A 137 -13.55 -28.82 18.52
CA GLY A 137 -14.38 -29.93 18.09
C GLY A 137 -15.08 -30.58 19.29
N LEU A 138 -16.37 -30.85 19.09
CA LEU A 138 -17.16 -31.87 19.77
C LEU A 138 -16.27 -33.02 20.30
N GLY A 139 -16.01 -33.00 21.60
CA GLY A 139 -15.25 -34.01 22.31
C GLY A 139 -15.85 -34.24 23.68
N ASN A 140 -17.13 -34.64 23.72
CA ASN A 140 -17.69 -35.56 24.72
C ASN A 140 -19.14 -35.91 24.32
N LEU A 141 -19.25 -36.81 23.34
CA LEU A 141 -20.38 -37.72 23.20
C LEU A 141 -19.85 -39.13 23.43
N LYS A 142 -20.29 -39.72 24.55
CA LYS A 142 -20.26 -41.12 25.02
C LYS A 142 -20.06 -41.03 26.54
N GLY A 143 -20.87 -41.62 27.41
CA GLY A 143 -21.95 -42.59 27.29
C GLY A 143 -22.16 -43.11 28.70
#